data_AF-A0A7C9FQ40-F1
#
_entry.id   AF-A0A7C9FQ40-F1
#
_cell.length_a   1.000
_cell.length_b   1.000
_cell.length_c   1.000
_cell.angle_alpha   90.00
_cell.angle_beta   90.00
_cell.angle_gamma   90.00
#
_symmetry.space_group_name_H-M   'P 1'
#
loop_
_entity.id
_entity.type
_entity.pdbx_description
1 polymer ?
#
loop_
_entity_poly.entity_id
_entity_poly.type
_entity_poly.pdbx_seq_one_letter_code
_entity_poly.pdbx_strand_id
1 'polypeptide(L)'
;MSFTDATHGWVIGELGSILAYHPAAEPCFSAPIVVESQSIAQLSTLTSGNWNSPAVWSCGTIPTTLDDVRINSEHTITLPAGYSAASKSIELMGKIQQDANTHLRLGQE
;
A
#
# COMPACT_ATOMS: atom_id res chain seq x y z
N MET A 1 -26.07 14.30 28.34
CA MET A 1 -24.74 14.03 27.74
C MET A 1 -25.00 12.97 26.67
N SER A 2 -25.16 13.36 25.41
CA SER A 2 -25.59 12.46 24.32
C SER A 2 -24.56 12.54 23.21
N PHE A 3 -24.08 11.39 22.75
CA PHE A 3 -23.26 11.26 21.56
C PHE A 3 -24.23 11.13 20.38
N THR A 4 -24.33 12.17 19.56
CA THR A 4 -25.31 12.27 18.46
C THR A 4 -24.68 11.98 17.10
N ASP A 5 -23.68 11.10 17.03
CA ASP A 5 -23.15 10.68 15.73
C ASP A 5 -22.97 9.15 15.71
N ALA A 6 -23.95 8.49 15.09
CA ALA A 6 -23.95 7.04 14.83
C ALA A 6 -23.08 6.65 13.62
N THR A 7 -22.35 7.61 13.05
CA THR A 7 -21.53 7.44 11.85
C THR A 7 -20.12 6.94 12.17
N HIS A 8 -19.74 6.97 13.45
CA HIS A 8 -18.46 6.48 13.95
C HIS A 8 -18.70 5.38 14.98
N GLY A 9 -18.03 4.23 14.84
CA GLY A 9 -18.08 3.15 15.81
C GLY A 9 -17.28 3.49 17.07
N TRP A 10 -17.86 3.26 18.25
CA TRP A 10 -17.20 3.47 19.54
C TRP A 10 -17.23 2.17 20.33
N VAL A 11 -16.08 1.71 20.84
CA VAL A 11 -16.01 0.59 21.78
C VAL A 11 -15.76 1.16 23.17
N ILE A 12 -16.59 0.77 24.13
CA ILE A 12 -16.40 1.12 25.55
C ILE A 12 -15.82 -0.10 26.26
N GLY A 13 -14.61 0.05 26.81
CA GLY A 13 -13.98 -0.97 27.64
C GLY A 13 -14.53 -0.98 29.07
N GLU A 14 -14.26 -2.05 29.82
CA GLU A 14 -14.80 -2.36 31.16
C GLU A 14 -14.50 -1.30 32.25
N LEU A 15 -13.68 -0.27 31.97
CA LEU A 15 -13.29 0.79 32.92
C LEU A 15 -13.45 2.22 32.36
N GLY A 16 -14.28 2.43 31.34
CA GLY A 16 -14.56 3.77 30.80
C GLY A 16 -13.53 4.30 29.80
N SER A 17 -12.65 3.44 29.28
CA SER A 17 -11.74 3.76 28.19
C SER A 17 -12.54 3.95 26.89
N ILE A 18 -12.48 5.15 26.31
CA ILE A 18 -13.06 5.47 25.00
C ILE A 18 -11.95 5.38 23.95
N LEU A 19 -12.07 4.43 23.03
CA LEU A 19 -11.22 4.35 21.84
C LEU A 19 -11.99 4.93 20.64
N ALA A 20 -11.40 5.93 20.00
CA ALA A 20 -11.96 6.51 18.77
C ALA A 20 -11.48 5.69 17.56
N TYR A 21 -12.41 5.07 16.84
CA TYR A 21 -12.12 4.50 15.53
C TYR A 21 -12.07 5.65 14.51
N HIS A 22 -10.86 6.00 14.09
CA HIS A 22 -10.68 6.85 12.91
C HIS A 22 -10.61 5.90 11.71
N PRO A 23 -11.64 5.83 10.83
CA PRO A 23 -11.46 5.17 9.55
C PRO A 23 -10.38 5.95 8.82
N ALA A 24 -9.19 5.35 8.68
CA ALA A 24 -8.23 5.87 7.74
C ALA A 24 -8.89 5.74 6.37
N ALA A 25 -9.27 6.88 5.77
CA ALA A 25 -9.36 6.94 4.33
C ALA A 25 -7.99 6.46 3.83
N GLU A 26 -7.94 5.26 3.23
CA GLU A 26 -6.71 4.56 2.93
C GLU A 26 -5.65 5.49 2.32
N PRO A 27 -4.44 5.47 2.91
CA PRO A 27 -3.35 4.80 2.24
C PRO A 27 -2.68 3.83 3.22
N CYS A 28 -3.14 2.58 3.21
CA CYS A 28 -2.52 1.41 3.83
C CYS A 28 -2.20 1.34 5.32
N PHE A 29 -2.33 2.37 6.15
CA PHE A 29 -2.22 2.16 7.61
C PHE A 29 -3.05 3.09 8.48
N SER A 30 -3.75 2.50 9.45
CA SER A 30 -3.91 3.03 10.81
C SER A 30 -4.05 1.87 11.83
N ALA A 31 -3.33 1.98 12.95
CA ALA A 31 -2.90 0.94 13.93
C ALA A 31 -4.00 0.48 14.94
N PRO A 32 -3.93 -0.64 15.73
CA PRO A 32 -2.80 -1.17 16.52
C PRO A 32 -2.51 -2.70 16.47
N ILE A 33 -1.39 -3.06 17.12
CA ILE A 33 -0.54 -4.27 17.11
C ILE A 33 -1.30 -5.61 17.22
N VAL A 34 -1.22 -6.43 16.16
CA VAL A 34 -1.41 -7.88 16.25
C VAL A 34 -0.06 -8.52 15.94
N VAL A 35 0.57 -9.18 16.93
CA VAL A 35 1.74 -10.06 16.68
C VAL A 35 1.23 -11.36 16.09
N GLU A 36 0.68 -11.25 14.89
CA GLU A 36 0.68 -12.32 13.92
C GLU A 36 1.67 -11.86 12.86
N SER A 37 2.46 -12.77 12.31
CA SER A 37 3.46 -12.49 11.28
C SER A 37 2.76 -11.99 10.00
N GLN A 38 2.26 -10.76 10.05
CA GLN A 38 1.56 -10.11 8.96
C GLN A 38 2.63 -9.74 7.96
N SER A 39 2.59 -10.48 6.85
CA SER A 39 3.28 -10.18 5.61
C SER A 39 3.26 -8.66 5.40
N ILE A 40 4.45 -8.09 5.19
CA ILE A 40 4.66 -6.68 4.87
C ILE A 40 3.56 -6.23 3.92
N ALA A 41 2.90 -5.10 4.23
CA ALA A 41 1.75 -4.62 3.47
C ALA A 41 2.05 -4.60 1.98
N GLN A 42 1.45 -5.55 1.24
CA GLN A 42 1.76 -5.76 -0.16
C GLN A 42 1.12 -4.62 -0.99
N LEU A 43 1.97 -3.78 -1.59
CA LEU A 43 1.57 -2.68 -2.46
C LEU A 43 0.96 -3.22 -3.75
N SER A 44 -0.36 -3.19 -3.83
CA SER A 44 -1.10 -3.61 -5.03
C SER A 44 -1.32 -2.44 -5.98
N THR A 45 -1.23 -2.68 -7.28
CA THR A 45 -1.57 -1.64 -8.29
C THR A 45 -3.09 -1.44 -8.36
N LEU A 46 -3.58 -0.20 -8.19
CA LEU A 46 -4.98 0.19 -8.38
C LEU A 46 -5.33 0.48 -9.84
N THR A 47 -4.36 0.96 -10.61
CA THR A 47 -4.57 1.32 -12.01
C THR A 47 -3.29 1.16 -12.81
N SER A 48 -3.40 1.15 -14.14
CA SER A 48 -2.25 1.21 -15.03
C SER A 48 -1.65 2.61 -15.03
N GLY A 49 -0.32 2.72 -15.07
CA GLY A 49 0.34 4.02 -15.04
C GLY A 49 1.83 3.90 -14.78
N ASN A 50 2.45 5.00 -14.38
CA ASN A 50 3.90 5.00 -14.13
C ASN A 50 4.23 4.44 -12.74
N TRP A 51 5.32 3.68 -12.63
CA TRP A 51 5.80 3.14 -11.35
C TRP A 51 6.01 4.24 -10.29
N ASN A 52 6.50 5.41 -10.72
CA ASN A 52 6.75 6.56 -9.85
C ASN A 52 5.50 7.36 -9.49
N SER A 53 4.31 6.93 -9.91
CA SER A 53 3.06 7.62 -9.59
C SER A 53 2.46 7.02 -8.31
N PRO A 54 2.35 7.76 -7.20
CA PRO A 54 1.72 7.27 -5.98
C PRO A 54 0.27 6.83 -6.21
N ALA A 55 -0.45 7.48 -7.13
CA ALA A 55 -1.84 7.15 -7.47
C ALA A 55 -2.03 5.76 -8.11
N VAL A 56 -0.95 5.15 -8.59
CA VAL A 56 -0.97 3.78 -9.13
C VAL A 56 -1.04 2.74 -8.01
N TRP A 57 -0.58 3.07 -6.82
CA TRP A 57 -0.40 2.12 -5.72
C TRP A 57 -1.52 2.24 -4.69
N SER A 58 -1.96 1.10 -4.16
CA SER A 58 -3.04 1.01 -3.15
C SER A 58 -2.78 1.87 -1.91
N CYS A 59 -1.50 2.13 -1.60
CA CYS A 59 -1.10 2.94 -0.46
C CYS A 59 -0.81 4.39 -0.81
N GLY A 60 -1.07 4.85 -2.04
CA GLY A 60 -0.71 6.22 -2.42
C GLY A 60 0.80 6.51 -2.26
N THR A 61 1.63 5.47 -2.19
CA THR A 61 3.08 5.57 -1.94
C THR A 61 3.83 4.76 -2.99
N ILE A 62 5.02 5.24 -3.36
CA ILE A 62 5.88 4.54 -4.31
C ILE A 62 6.60 3.42 -3.55
N PRO A 63 6.58 2.18 -4.04
CA PRO A 63 7.31 1.07 -3.42
C PRO A 63 8.81 1.33 -3.28
N THR A 64 9.39 0.82 -2.21
CA THR A 64 10.83 0.85 -1.92
C THR A 64 11.38 -0.58 -1.79
N THR A 65 12.70 -0.73 -1.64
CA THR A 65 13.36 -2.04 -1.47
C THR A 65 12.88 -2.88 -0.28
N LEU A 66 12.05 -2.31 0.61
CA LEU A 66 11.49 -3.00 1.76
C LEU A 66 10.07 -3.52 1.52
N ASP A 67 9.41 -3.05 0.46
CA ASP A 67 8.00 -3.32 0.23
C ASP A 67 7.79 -4.43 -0.81
N ASP A 68 6.87 -5.33 -0.50
CA ASP A 68 6.40 -6.33 -1.45
C ASP A 68 5.36 -5.70 -2.39
N VAL A 69 5.55 -5.87 -3.70
CA VAL A 69 4.72 -5.25 -4.72
C VAL A 69 3.91 -6.32 -5.45
N ARG A 70 2.65 -6.02 -5.73
CA ARG A 70 1.79 -6.85 -6.56
C ARG A 70 1.20 -6.05 -7.70
N ILE A 71 1.50 -6.48 -8.92
CA ILE A 71 0.89 -5.93 -10.12
C ILE A 71 -0.28 -6.81 -10.48
N ASN A 72 -1.48 -6.28 -10.31
CA ASN A 72 -2.73 -6.97 -10.60
C ASN A 72 -2.80 -7.36 -12.08
N SER A 73 -3.49 -8.47 -12.35
CA SER A 73 -3.83 -8.86 -13.72
C SER A 73 -4.56 -7.71 -14.40
N GLU A 74 -4.30 -7.50 -15.70
CA GLU A 74 -4.80 -6.38 -16.52
C GLU A 74 -4.08 -5.03 -16.32
N HIS A 75 -3.32 -4.83 -15.24
CA HIS A 75 -2.57 -3.58 -15.05
C HIS A 75 -1.22 -3.60 -15.77
N THR A 76 -0.91 -2.45 -16.38
CA THR A 76 0.37 -2.21 -17.06
C THR A 76 1.11 -1.07 -16.39
N ILE A 77 2.23 -1.37 -15.75
CA ILE A 77 3.06 -0.39 -15.05
C ILE A 77 4.25 -0.01 -15.92
N THR A 78 4.42 1.28 -16.18
CA THR A 78 5.51 1.80 -17.02
C THR A 78 6.61 2.39 -16.14
N LEU A 79 7.86 1.97 -16.34
CA LEU A 79 9.02 2.62 -15.76
C LEU A 79 9.50 3.68 -16.74
N PRO A 80 9.46 4.98 -16.40
CA PRO A 80 9.90 6.04 -17.28
C PRO A 80 11.42 6.00 -17.53
N ALA A 81 11.87 6.56 -18.66
CA ALA A 81 13.27 6.49 -19.08
C ALA A 81 14.24 7.01 -18.00
N GLY A 82 15.30 6.25 -17.72
CA GLY A 82 16.28 6.58 -16.67
C GLY A 82 15.79 6.38 -15.22
N TYR A 83 14.58 5.84 -15.02
CA TYR A 83 14.06 5.59 -13.68
C TYR A 83 14.53 4.24 -13.12
N SER A 84 14.96 4.27 -11.86
CA SER A 84 15.33 3.07 -11.09
C SER A 84 14.22 2.75 -10.10
N ALA A 85 13.37 1.79 -10.45
CA ALA A 85 12.36 1.26 -9.55
C ALA A 85 13.01 0.31 -8.53
N ALA A 86 12.47 0.29 -7.32
CA ALA A 86 12.95 -0.56 -6.25
C ALA A 86 11.78 -1.19 -5.47
N SER A 87 11.91 -2.46 -5.12
CA SER A 87 10.89 -3.24 -4.41
C SER A 87 11.59 -4.40 -3.70
N LYS A 88 11.06 -4.93 -2.60
CA LYS A 88 11.61 -6.16 -1.98
C LYS A 88 11.36 -7.38 -2.86
N SER A 89 10.08 -7.62 -3.14
CA SER A 89 9.59 -8.67 -4.05
C SER A 89 8.55 -8.08 -4.99
N ILE A 90 8.36 -8.70 -6.16
CA ILE A 90 7.30 -8.32 -7.09
C ILE A 90 6.54 -9.56 -7.54
N GLU A 91 5.24 -9.56 -7.31
CA GLU A 91 4.31 -10.51 -7.90
C GLU A 91 3.74 -9.92 -9.20
N LEU A 92 4.20 -10.46 -10.33
CA LEU A 92 3.77 -10.04 -11.67
C LEU A 92 2.58 -10.87 -12.14
N MET A 93 1.35 -10.39 -11.90
CA MET A 93 0.17 -10.92 -12.58
C MET A 93 -0.19 -10.11 -13.84
N GLY A 94 0.18 -8.83 -13.85
CA GLY A 94 0.06 -7.92 -15.00
C GLY A 94 1.36 -7.78 -15.81
N LYS A 95 1.58 -6.60 -16.40
CA LYS A 95 2.74 -6.30 -17.25
C LYS A 95 3.53 -5.12 -16.71
N ILE A 96 4.86 -5.19 -16.84
CA ILE A 96 5.74 -4.03 -16.66
C ILE A 96 6.30 -3.63 -18.03
N GLN A 97 6.10 -2.37 -18.41
CA GLN A 97 6.78 -1.74 -19.54
C GLN A 97 8.01 -0.99 -19.03
N GLN A 98 9.15 -1.21 -19.67
CA GLN A 98 10.42 -0.59 -19.34
C GLN A 98 10.83 0.33 -20.49
N ASP A 99 10.92 1.63 -20.24
CA ASP A 99 11.50 2.59 -21.19
C ASP A 99 13.04 2.47 -21.25
N ALA A 100 13.67 3.27 -22.11
CA ALA A 100 15.12 3.27 -22.27
C ALA A 100 15.86 3.55 -20.94
N ASN A 101 16.89 2.74 -20.64
CA ASN A 101 17.76 2.87 -19.46
C ASN A 101 17.04 2.77 -18.10
N THR A 102 15.98 1.97 -18.00
CA THR A 102 15.35 1.68 -16.70
C THR A 102 16.06 0.56 -15.95
N HIS A 103 16.04 0.63 -14.62
CA HIS A 103 16.50 -0.46 -13.76
C HIS A 103 15.42 -0.84 -12.75
N LEU A 104 15.20 -2.14 -12.56
CA LEU A 104 14.32 -2.68 -11.53
C LEU A 104 15.19 -3.41 -10.51
N ARG A 105 15.23 -2.90 -9.26
CA ARG A 105 16.04 -3.46 -8.18
C ARG A 105 15.13 -4.22 -7.21
N LEU A 106 15.37 -5.51 -7.08
CA LEU A 106 14.75 -6.34 -6.07
C LEU A 106 15.64 -6.35 -4.83
N GLY A 107 15.10 -5.92 -3.69
CA GLY A 107 15.73 -5.96 -2.37
C GLY A 107 15.69 -7.38 -1.82
N GLN A 108 16.44 -8.28 -2.43
CA GLN A 108 16.55 -9.66 -1.97
C GLN A 108 17.60 -9.75 -0.86
N GLU A 109 17.25 -10.49 0.19
CA GLU A 109 18.08 -10.81 1.37
C GLU A 109 19.36 -11.58 1.03
#